data_AF-A0A2D4IWC0-F1
#
_entry.id   AF-A0A2D4IWC0-F1
#
_cell.length_a   1.000
_cell.length_b   1.000
_cell.length_c   1.000
_cell.angle_alpha   90.00
_cell.angle_beta   90.00
_cell.angle_gamma   90.00
#
_symmetry.space_group_name_H-M   'P 1'
#
loop_
_entity.id
_entity.type
_entity.pdbx_description
1 polymer ?
#
loop_
_entity_poly.entity_id
_entity_poly.type
_entity_poly.pdbx_seq_one_letter_code
_entity_poly.pdbx_strand_id
1 'polypeptide(L)'
;RGTTISYNARRNRENYAQQNNLKFRIKELESQLQNTPKDHKLQYQMIVTKHKLNLLEQEGMITKLTAARQIYFEQANKPGRWLSYKLKKEKEKRLIYQLIDGKGDPQQGIEQKKEIACKYFEDLYKKEEITRT
;
A
#
# COMPACT_ATOMS: atom_id res chain seq x y z
N ARG A 1 8.04 -9.79 -23.49
CA ARG A 1 7.85 -9.66 -22.02
C ARG A 1 8.04 -8.22 -21.53
N GLY A 2 9.08 -7.49 -21.95
CA GLY A 2 9.32 -6.11 -21.52
C GLY A 2 8.21 -5.10 -21.86
N THR A 3 7.61 -5.19 -23.05
CA THR A 3 6.53 -4.30 -23.50
C THR A 3 5.24 -4.42 -22.68
N THR A 4 4.84 -5.64 -22.32
CA THR A 4 3.67 -5.89 -21.46
C THR A 4 3.91 -5.39 -20.04
N ILE A 5 5.13 -5.56 -19.52
CA ILE A 5 5.50 -5.09 -18.17
C ILE A 5 5.50 -3.56 -18.12
N SER A 6 6.11 -2.88 -19.10
CA SER A 6 6.14 -1.42 -19.15
C SER A 6 4.75 -0.82 -19.34
N TYR A 7 3.90 -1.44 -20.17
CA TYR A 7 2.49 -1.06 -20.34
C TYR A 7 1.71 -1.14 -19.03
N ASN A 8 1.78 -2.27 -18.32
CA ASN A 8 1.08 -2.45 -17.04
C ASN A 8 1.60 -1.49 -15.97
N ALA A 9 2.92 -1.25 -15.90
CA ALA A 9 3.51 -0.29 -14.98
C ALA A 9 3.06 1.15 -15.26
N ARG A 10 2.89 1.52 -16.55
CA ARG A 10 2.33 2.83 -16.93
C ARG A 10 0.86 2.94 -16.51
N ARG A 11 0.03 1.95 -16.87
CA ARG A 11 -1.39 1.91 -16.50
C ARG A 11 -1.61 2.01 -14.99
N ASN A 12 -0.79 1.30 -14.20
CA ASN A 12 -0.87 1.37 -12.74
C ASN A 12 -0.52 2.76 -12.20
N ARG A 13 0.48 3.43 -12.77
CA ARG A 13 0.83 4.81 -12.40
C ARG A 13 -0.29 5.79 -12.75
N GLU A 14 -0.88 5.66 -13.93
CA GLU A 14 -2.01 6.48 -14.38
C GLU A 14 -3.22 6.31 -13.45
N ASN A 15 -3.59 5.08 -13.12
CA ASN A 15 -4.68 4.79 -12.19
C ASN A 15 -4.42 5.36 -10.80
N TYR A 16 -3.19 5.23 -10.28
CA TYR A 16 -2.81 5.79 -8.99
C TYR A 16 -2.88 7.32 -8.97
N ALA A 17 -2.40 7.97 -10.04
CA ALA A 17 -2.50 9.41 -10.20
C ALA A 17 -3.96 9.89 -10.24
N GLN A 18 -4.82 9.19 -10.98
CA GLN A 18 -6.26 9.50 -11.03
C GLN A 18 -6.92 9.38 -9.66
N GLN A 19 -6.64 8.32 -8.90
CA GLN A 19 -7.17 8.16 -7.54
C GLN A 19 -6.69 9.27 -6.60
N ASN A 20 -5.41 9.63 -6.65
CA ASN A 20 -4.87 10.70 -5.83
C ASN A 20 -5.49 12.06 -6.16
N ASN A 21 -5.70 12.36 -7.45
CA ASN A 21 -6.38 13.58 -7.87
C ASN A 21 -7.81 13.64 -7.33
N LEU A 22 -8.55 12.53 -7.36
CA LEU A 22 -9.91 12.48 -6.79
C LEU A 22 -9.90 12.65 -5.27
N LYS A 23 -8.96 12.02 -4.56
CA LYS A 23 -8.79 12.19 -3.11
C LYS A 23 -8.46 13.63 -2.74
N PHE A 24 -7.57 14.27 -3.50
CA PHE A 24 -7.24 15.68 -3.32
C PHE A 24 -8.46 16.58 -3.54
N ARG A 25 -9.22 16.34 -4.62
CA ARG A 25 -10.44 17.09 -4.91
C ARG A 25 -11.49 16.92 -3.82
N ILE A 26 -11.66 15.71 -3.27
CA ILE A 26 -12.54 15.47 -2.11
C ILE A 26 -12.09 16.33 -0.93
N LYS A 27 -10.80 16.32 -0.59
CA LYS A 27 -10.27 17.13 0.53
C LYS A 27 -10.49 18.63 0.34
N GLU A 28 -10.32 19.13 -0.89
CA GLU A 28 -10.58 20.52 -1.25
C GLU A 28 -12.06 20.88 -1.08
N LEU A 29 -12.96 20.03 -1.61
CA LEU A 29 -14.41 20.21 -1.47
C LEU A 29 -14.86 20.12 -0.01
N GLU A 30 -14.21 19.30 0.82
CA GLU A 30 -14.49 19.20 2.27
C GLU A 30 -14.13 20.51 2.97
N SER A 31 -12.98 21.11 2.66
CA SER A 31 -12.57 22.41 3.18
C SER A 31 -13.52 23.54 2.76
N GLN A 32 -13.98 23.52 1.51
CA GLN A 32 -14.94 24.50 1.02
C GLN A 32 -16.31 24.35 1.73
N LEU A 33 -16.80 23.11 1.89
CA LEU A 33 -18.05 22.83 2.60
C LEU A 33 -18.02 23.15 4.09
N GLN A 34 -16.85 23.12 4.74
CA GLN A 34 -16.72 23.59 6.12
C GLN A 34 -17.10 25.07 6.26
N ASN A 35 -16.76 25.88 5.25
CA ASN A 35 -17.07 27.32 5.23
C ASN A 35 -18.49 27.60 4.70
N THR A 36 -18.97 26.81 3.72
CA THR A 36 -20.28 27.00 3.07
C THR A 36 -21.13 25.72 3.09
N PRO A 37 -21.62 25.28 4.26
CA PRO A 37 -22.23 23.96 4.42
C PRO A 37 -23.55 23.76 3.65
N LYS A 38 -24.26 24.84 3.30
CA LYS A 38 -25.55 24.80 2.59
C LYS A 38 -25.43 24.91 1.06
N ASP A 39 -24.22 24.95 0.51
CA ASP A 39 -24.03 24.99 -0.94
C ASP A 39 -24.33 23.62 -1.57
N HIS A 40 -25.53 23.49 -2.14
CA HIS A 40 -26.01 22.25 -2.77
C HIS A 40 -25.20 21.87 -4.01
N LYS A 41 -24.65 22.85 -4.73
CA LYS A 41 -23.83 22.58 -5.92
C LYS A 41 -22.52 21.91 -5.51
N LEU A 42 -21.93 22.40 -4.41
CA LEU A 42 -20.69 21.87 -3.86
C LEU A 42 -20.88 20.48 -3.26
N GLN A 43 -22.00 20.25 -2.56
CA GLN A 43 -22.39 18.93 -2.06
C GLN A 43 -22.58 17.92 -3.21
N TYR A 44 -23.25 18.34 -4.29
CA TYR A 44 -23.42 17.47 -5.46
C TYR A 44 -22.08 17.09 -6.10
N GLN A 45 -21.17 18.05 -6.27
CA GLN A 45 -19.81 17.79 -6.77
C GLN A 45 -19.06 16.81 -5.87
N MET A 46 -19.22 16.91 -4.55
CA MET A 46 -18.64 15.97 -3.59
C MET A 46 -19.15 14.54 -3.81
N ILE A 47 -20.47 14.37 -3.91
CA ILE A 47 -21.11 13.07 -4.12
C ILE A 47 -20.61 12.43 -5.41
N VAL A 48 -20.59 13.19 -6.51
CA VAL A 48 -20.11 12.70 -7.81
C VAL A 48 -18.64 12.30 -7.74
N THR A 49 -17.79 13.09 -7.07
CA THR A 49 -16.35 12.81 -6.95
C THR A 49 -16.10 11.55 -6.10
N LYS A 50 -16.83 11.39 -4.99
CA LYS A 50 -16.78 10.18 -4.15
C LYS A 50 -17.27 8.95 -4.90
N HIS A 51 -18.34 9.07 -5.67
CA HIS A 51 -18.85 7.97 -6.49
C HIS A 51 -17.84 7.54 -7.56
N LYS A 52 -17.21 8.51 -8.24
CA LYS A 52 -16.15 8.23 -9.23
C LYS A 52 -14.95 7.50 -8.62
N LEU A 53 -14.55 7.88 -7.39
CA LEU A 53 -13.49 7.17 -6.67
C LEU A 53 -13.89 5.73 -6.35
N ASN A 54 -15.12 5.51 -5.89
CA ASN A 54 -15.64 4.18 -5.57
C ASN A 54 -15.63 3.25 -6.80
N LEU A 55 -16.06 3.74 -7.96
CA LEU A 55 -16.03 2.96 -9.21
C LEU A 55 -14.60 2.48 -9.55
N LEU A 56 -13.60 3.35 -9.44
CA LEU A 56 -12.20 2.97 -9.68
C LEU A 56 -11.67 1.94 -8.67
N GLU A 57 -12.09 2.03 -7.41
CA GLU A 57 -11.72 1.05 -6.38
C GLU A 57 -12.38 -0.31 -6.64
N GLN A 58 -13.65 -0.32 -7.06
CA GLN A 58 -14.39 -1.53 -7.41
C GLN A 58 -13.76 -2.29 -8.59
N GLU A 59 -13.34 -1.59 -9.65
CA GLU A 59 -12.61 -2.21 -10.78
C GLU A 59 -11.33 -2.93 -10.30
N GLY A 60 -10.60 -2.29 -9.39
CA GLY A 60 -9.43 -2.89 -8.76
C GLY A 60 -9.77 -4.13 -7.92
N MET A 61 -10.88 -4.09 -7.18
CA MET A 61 -11.36 -5.24 -6.40
C MET A 61 -11.77 -6.42 -7.28
N ILE A 62 -12.49 -6.19 -8.38
CA ILE A 62 -12.89 -7.24 -9.34
C ILE A 62 -11.66 -7.96 -9.89
N THR A 63 -10.62 -7.21 -10.23
CA THR A 63 -9.35 -7.77 -10.74
C THR A 63 -8.66 -8.65 -9.70
N LYS A 64 -8.67 -8.22 -8.42
CA LYS A 64 -8.11 -9.03 -7.32
C LYS A 64 -8.95 -10.27 -7.05
N LEU A 65 -10.26 -10.16 -7.11
CA LEU A 65 -11.20 -11.26 -6.87
C LEU A 65 -11.07 -12.33 -7.96
N THR A 66 -10.98 -11.93 -9.22
CA THR A 66 -10.75 -12.84 -10.35
C THR A 66 -9.41 -13.57 -10.22
N ALA A 67 -8.33 -12.86 -9.85
CA ALA A 67 -7.04 -13.49 -9.57
C ALA A 67 -7.10 -14.48 -8.38
N ALA A 68 -7.75 -14.09 -7.28
CA ALA A 68 -7.93 -14.95 -6.11
C ALA A 68 -8.75 -16.21 -6.45
N ARG A 69 -9.82 -16.06 -7.24
CA ARG A 69 -10.63 -17.16 -7.75
C ARG A 69 -9.78 -18.12 -8.59
N GLN A 70 -8.96 -17.60 -9.51
CA GLN A 70 -8.07 -18.42 -10.32
C GLN A 70 -7.06 -19.20 -9.46
N ILE A 71 -6.41 -18.52 -8.51
CA ILE A 71 -5.47 -19.15 -7.56
C ILE A 71 -6.17 -20.26 -6.75
N TYR A 72 -7.40 -20.02 -6.31
CA TYR A 72 -8.20 -21.02 -5.61
C TYR A 72 -8.46 -22.24 -6.50
N PHE A 73 -8.95 -22.08 -7.73
CA PHE A 73 -9.20 -23.20 -8.64
C PHE A 73 -7.94 -23.99 -9.00
N GLU A 74 -6.82 -23.29 -9.28
CA GLU A 74 -5.55 -23.94 -9.62
C GLU A 74 -4.98 -24.79 -8.48
N GLN A 75 -5.37 -24.50 -7.23
CA GLN A 75 -4.79 -25.08 -6.03
C GLN A 75 -5.79 -25.81 -5.12
N ALA A 76 -7.09 -25.78 -5.40
CA ALA A 76 -8.14 -26.41 -4.59
C ALA A 76 -7.90 -27.91 -4.36
N ASN A 77 -7.34 -28.60 -5.36
CA ASN A 77 -7.02 -30.03 -5.30
C ASN A 77 -5.55 -30.32 -4.93
N LYS A 78 -4.77 -29.29 -4.54
CA LYS A 78 -3.32 -29.39 -4.29
C LYS A 78 -2.92 -28.70 -2.98
N PRO A 79 -3.41 -29.17 -1.82
CA PRO A 79 -3.16 -28.53 -0.52
C PRO A 79 -1.67 -28.41 -0.18
N GLY A 80 -0.85 -29.39 -0.57
CA GLY A 80 0.61 -29.33 -0.41
C GLY A 80 1.24 -28.18 -1.20
N ARG A 81 0.80 -27.94 -2.44
CA ARG A 81 1.29 -26.84 -3.29
C ARG A 81 0.91 -25.47 -2.71
N TRP A 82 -0.30 -25.37 -2.17
CA TRP A 82 -0.79 -24.17 -1.48
C TRP A 82 0.01 -23.88 -0.21
N LEU A 83 0.29 -24.91 0.59
CA LEU A 83 1.15 -24.77 1.76
C LEU A 83 2.55 -24.29 1.37
N SER A 84 3.18 -24.87 0.35
CA SER A 84 4.49 -24.42 -0.14
C SER A 84 4.45 -22.98 -0.65
N TYR A 85 3.39 -22.58 -1.38
CA TYR A 85 3.22 -21.20 -1.85
C TYR A 85 3.10 -20.21 -0.68
N LYS A 86 2.25 -20.52 0.31
CA LYS A 86 2.10 -19.70 1.53
C LYS A 86 3.41 -19.60 2.30
N LEU A 87 4.10 -20.71 2.52
CA LEU A 87 5.40 -20.73 3.20
C LEU A 87 6.44 -19.90 2.46
N LYS A 88 6.48 -19.97 1.12
CA LYS A 88 7.35 -19.13 0.30
C LYS A 88 7.01 -17.64 0.47
N LYS A 89 5.74 -17.27 0.45
CA LYS A 89 5.30 -15.88 0.66
C LYS A 89 5.62 -15.36 2.05
N GLU A 90 5.43 -16.17 3.08
CA GLU A 90 5.81 -15.82 4.45
C GLU A 90 7.33 -15.68 4.60
N LYS A 91 8.11 -16.56 3.97
CA LYS A 91 9.58 -16.44 3.94
C LYS A 91 10.03 -15.16 3.22
N GLU A 92 9.42 -14.83 2.08
CA GLU A 92 9.70 -13.59 1.32
C GLU A 92 9.42 -12.33 2.16
N LYS A 93 8.33 -12.30 2.94
CA LYS A 93 8.01 -11.17 3.83
C LYS A 93 9.02 -10.99 4.97
N ARG A 94 9.56 -12.08 5.50
CA ARG A 94 10.55 -12.08 6.58
C ARG A 94 11.96 -11.80 6.09
N LEU A 95 12.20 -11.86 4.78
CA LEU A 95 13.52 -11.65 4.21
C LEU A 95 13.81 -10.15 4.13
N ILE A 96 14.82 -9.70 4.86
CA ILE A 96 15.35 -8.34 4.75
C ILE A 96 16.31 -8.31 3.55
N TYR A 97 15.89 -7.71 2.45
CA TYR A 97 16.72 -7.60 1.23
C TYR A 97 17.79 -6.51 1.35
N GLN A 98 17.48 -5.41 2.04
CA GLN A 98 18.34 -4.25 2.23
C GLN A 98 18.07 -3.63 3.61
N LEU A 99 19.12 -3.08 4.24
CA LEU A 99 18.97 -2.30 5.46
C LEU A 99 18.68 -0.85 5.08
N ILE A 100 17.62 -0.30 5.67
CA ILE A 100 17.14 1.06 5.43
C ILE A 100 17.57 1.91 6.63
N ASP A 101 18.07 3.11 6.38
CA ASP A 101 18.43 4.04 7.45
C ASP A 101 17.20 4.75 8.05
N GLY A 102 17.43 5.56 9.09
CA GLY A 102 16.36 6.33 9.74
C GLY A 102 15.72 7.41 8.84
N LYS A 103 16.28 7.68 7.66
CA LYS A 103 15.75 8.63 6.67
C LYS A 103 14.95 7.93 5.56
N GLY A 104 14.96 6.60 5.52
CA GLY A 104 14.23 5.79 4.55
C GLY A 104 15.07 5.37 3.34
N ASP A 105 16.38 5.65 3.31
CA ASP A 105 17.25 5.34 2.19
C ASP A 105 17.93 3.96 2.36
N PRO A 106 17.98 3.12 1.31
CA PRO A 106 18.63 1.82 1.36
C PRO A 106 20.17 1.97 1.33
N GLN A 107 20.84 1.44 2.35
CA GLN A 107 22.28 1.54 2.49
C GLN A 107 22.99 0.27 2.00
N GLN A 108 23.98 0.43 1.11
CA GLN A 108 24.74 -0.69 0.55
C GLN A 108 26.07 -0.96 1.26
N GLY A 109 26.72 0.09 1.76
CA GLY A 109 28.03 0.01 2.42
C GLY A 109 27.99 -0.69 3.78
N ILE A 110 29.08 -1.36 4.12
CA ILE A 110 29.14 -2.26 5.29
C ILE A 110 29.11 -1.48 6.62
N GLU A 111 29.69 -0.29 6.66
CA GLU A 111 29.73 0.55 7.86
C GLU A 111 28.35 1.12 8.19
N GLN A 112 27.63 1.62 7.18
CA GLN A 112 26.28 2.16 7.33
C GLN A 112 25.31 1.07 7.81
N LYS A 113 25.46 -0.16 7.30
CA LYS A 113 24.70 -1.33 7.75
C LYS A 113 24.93 -1.66 9.23
N LYS A 114 26.19 -1.59 9.69
CA LYS A 114 26.52 -1.80 11.11
C LYS A 114 25.88 -0.73 11.97
N GLU A 115 25.93 0.53 11.55
CA GLU A 115 25.32 1.63 12.30
C GLU A 115 23.79 1.48 12.42
N ILE A 116 23.11 1.09 11.34
CA ILE A 116 21.67 0.79 11.35
C ILE A 116 21.35 -0.34 12.32
N ALA A 117 22.12 -1.44 12.28
CA ALA A 117 21.93 -2.57 13.17
C ALA A 117 22.18 -2.19 14.64
N CYS A 118 23.23 -1.43 14.93
CA CYS A 118 23.53 -0.96 16.29
C CYS A 118 22.39 -0.10 16.84
N LYS A 119 21.92 0.91 16.09
CA LYS A 119 20.79 1.76 16.51
C LYS A 119 19.52 0.95 16.78
N TYR A 120 19.22 -0.02 15.92
CA TYR A 120 18.06 -0.90 16.12
C TYR A 120 18.14 -1.66 17.45
N PHE A 121 19.29 -2.26 17.77
CA PHE A 121 19.45 -2.99 19.03
C PHE A 121 19.52 -2.07 20.24
N GLU A 122 20.14 -0.89 20.12
CA GLU A 122 20.09 0.14 21.16
C GLU A 122 18.64 0.51 21.50
N ASP A 123 17.81 0.76 20.50
CA ASP A 123 16.39 1.07 20.71
C ASP A 123 15.61 -0.13 21.27
N LEU A 124 15.90 -1.35 20.80
CA LEU A 124 15.23 -2.56 21.27
C LEU A 124 15.50 -2.85 22.76
N TYR A 125 16.70 -2.51 23.23
CA TYR A 125 17.13 -2.74 24.61
C TYR A 125 17.08 -1.49 25.50
N LYS A 126 16.57 -0.35 25.00
CA LYS A 126 16.20 0.76 25.88
C LYS A 126 15.11 0.25 26.82
N LYS A 127 15.44 0.18 28.12
CA LYS A 127 14.46 -0.11 29.16
C LYS A 127 13.45 1.03 29.14
N GLU A 128 12.17 0.72 28.91
CA GLU A 128 11.10 1.63 29.31
C GLU A 128 11.22 1.79 30.82
N GLU A 129 11.59 3.00 31.28
CA GLU A 129 11.37 3.37 32.66
C GLU A 129 9.86 3.41 32.87
N ILE A 130 9.28 2.27 33.23
CA ILE A 130 7.91 2.20 33.72
C ILE A 130 7.91 2.99 35.04
N THR A 131 7.56 4.27 34.96
CA THR A 131 7.23 5.09 36.12
C THR A 131 6.02 4.44 36.80
N ARG A 132 6.29 3.62 37.81
CA ARG A 132 5.26 3.11 38.72
C ARG A 132 4.68 4.32 39.45
N THR A 133 3.49 4.74 39.01
CA THR A 133 2.65 5.70 39.71
C THR A 133 1.71 4.94 40.62
#